data_AF-A0A430VTV9-F1
#
_entry.id   AF-A0A430VTV9-F1
#
_cell.length_a   1.000
_cell.length_b   1.000
_cell.length_c   1.000
_cell.angle_alpha   90.00
_cell.angle_beta   90.00
_cell.angle_gamma   90.00
#
_symmetry.space_group_name_H-M   'P 1'
#
loop_
_entity.id
_entity.type
_entity.pdbx_description
1 polymer ?
#
loop_
_entity_poly.entity_id
_entity_poly.type
_entity_poly.pdbx_seq_one_letter_code
_entity_poly.pdbx_strand_id
1 'polypeptide(L)' 'MGWLGEGAEREALRRLLLLNAGLDLGYLALGLLLFSRRQAHLRGFGAAILVQGGFLLLFDLYHALRV' A
#
# COMPACT_ATOMS: atom_id res chain seq x y z
N MET A 1 -29.77 -1.35 20.82
CA MET A 1 -29.11 -2.46 20.10
C MET A 1 -28.15 -1.88 19.07
N GLY A 2 -27.01 -1.30 19.49
CA GLY A 2 -26.06 -0.61 18.57
C GLY A 2 -24.58 -0.92 18.80
N TRP A 3 -24.26 -1.80 19.75
CA TRP A 3 -22.87 -2.02 20.19
C TRP A 3 -22.17 -3.22 19.53
N LEU A 4 -22.91 -4.13 18.89
CA LEU A 4 -22.32 -5.34 18.28
C LEU A 4 -21.94 -5.13 16.79
N GLY A 5 -22.49 -4.12 16.12
CA GLY A 5 -22.20 -3.81 14.71
C GLY A 5 -20.89 -3.03 14.52
N GLU A 6 -20.69 -1.97 15.31
CA GLU A 6 -19.55 -1.07 15.12
C GLU A 6 -18.19 -1.71 15.40
N GLY A 7 -18.12 -2.62 16.37
CA GLY A 7 -16.88 -3.35 16.67
C GLY A 7 -16.49 -4.33 15.56
N ALA A 8 -17.48 -5.01 14.97
CA ALA A 8 -17.28 -5.94 13.86
C ALA A 8 -16.90 -5.21 12.56
N GLU A 9 -17.52 -4.06 12.27
CA GLU A 9 -17.17 -3.21 11.13
C GLU A 9 -15.75 -2.64 11.24
N ARG A 10 -15.35 -2.16 12.43
CA ARG A 10 -13.98 -1.68 12.67
C ARG A 10 -12.94 -2.76 12.43
N GLU A 11 -13.19 -3.99 12.88
CA GLU A 11 -12.27 -5.12 12.66
C GLU A 11 -12.21 -5.54 11.18
N ALA A 12 -13.35 -5.53 10.47
CA ALA A 12 -13.39 -5.79 9.04
C ALA A 12 -12.63 -4.73 8.23
N LEU A 13 -12.82 -3.44 8.55
CA LEU A 13 -12.08 -2.33 7.96
C LEU A 13 -10.58 -2.44 8.25
N ARG A 14 -10.20 -2.76 9.49
CA ARG A 14 -8.80 -2.99 9.88
C ARG A 14 -8.16 -4.11 9.05
N ARG A 15 -8.86 -5.21 8.83
CA ARG A 15 -8.38 -6.32 7.98
C ARG A 15 -8.23 -5.91 6.52
N LEU A 16 -9.17 -5.15 5.97
CA LEU A 16 -9.08 -4.62 4.61
C LEU A 16 -7.89 -3.68 4.44
N LEU A 17 -7.65 -2.79 5.41
CA LEU A 17 -6.50 -1.89 5.40
C LEU A 17 -5.17 -2.65 5.49
N LEU A 18 -5.09 -3.70 6.33
CA LEU A 18 -3.90 -4.55 6.42
C LEU A 18 -3.63 -5.33 5.12
N LEU A 19 -4.68 -5.83 4.46
CA LEU A 19 -4.57 -6.46 3.15
C LEU A 19 -4.07 -5.48 2.10
N ASN A 20 -4.58 -4.24 2.09
CA ASN A 20 -4.16 -3.20 1.17
C ASN A 20 -2.68 -2.81 1.39
N ALA A 21 -2.27 -2.62 2.64
CA ALA A 21 -0.89 -2.33 3.00
C ALA A 21 0.07 -3.47 2.56
N GLY A 22 -0.37 -4.73 2.67
CA GLY A 22 0.38 -5.87 2.15
C GLY A 22 0.52 -5.87 0.62
N LEU A 23 -0.55 -5.50 -0.09
CA LEU A 23 -0.57 -5.32 -1.54
C LEU A 23 0.39 -4.21 -1.98
N ASP A 24 0.43 -3.08 -1.26
CA ASP A 24 1.34 -1.97 -1.55
C ASP A 24 2.81 -2.36 -1.40
N LEU A 25 3.16 -3.16 -0.38
CA LEU A 25 4.52 -3.70 -0.24
C LEU A 25 4.89 -4.61 -1.41
N GLY A 26 3.96 -5.46 -1.86
CA GLY A 26 4.15 -6.28 -3.06
C GLY A 26 4.34 -5.44 -4.32
N TYR A 27 3.57 -4.36 -4.45
CA TYR A 27 3.65 -3.42 -5.56
C TYR A 27 5.00 -2.69 -5.60
N LEU A 28 5.47 -2.21 -4.45
CA LEU A 28 6.80 -1.59 -4.31
C LEU A 28 7.94 -2.58 -4.62
N ALA A 29 7.82 -3.83 -4.19
CA ALA A 29 8.81 -4.87 -4.50
C ALA A 29 8.92 -5.12 -6.01
N LEU A 30 7.79 -5.12 -6.73
CA LEU A 30 7.77 -5.17 -8.20
C LEU A 30 8.43 -3.92 -8.83
N GLY A 31 8.16 -2.74 -8.28
CA GLY A 31 8.82 -1.49 -8.69
C GLY A 31 10.34 -1.56 -8.57
N LEU A 32 10.85 -2.05 -7.43
CA LEU A 32 12.28 -2.29 -7.19
C LEU A 32 12.87 -3.31 -8.17
N LEU A 33 12.16 -4.42 -8.40
CA LEU A 33 12.59 -5.46 -9.34
C LEU A 33 12.74 -4.91 -10.76
N LEU A 34 11.80 -4.07 -11.21
CA LEU A 34 11.83 -3.42 -12.52
C LEU A 34 12.92 -2.34 -12.59
N PHE A 35 13.07 -1.55 -11.52
CA PHE A 35 14.10 -0.53 -11.40
C PHE A 35 15.52 -1.10 -11.45
N SER A 36 15.72 -2.33 -10.98
CA SER A 36 16.99 -3.04 -11.01
C SER A 36 17.38 -3.59 -12.39
N ARG A 37 16.48 -3.57 -13.39
CA ARG A 37 16.78 -4.11 -14.73
C ARG A 37 17.70 -3.17 -15.49
N ARG A 38 18.56 -3.69 -16.38
CA ARG A 38 19.43 -2.84 -17.24
C ARG A 38 18.69 -2.08 -18.33
N GLN A 39 17.49 -2.54 -18.68
CA GLN A 39 16.70 -1.99 -19.78
C GLN A 39 16.07 -0.67 -19.34
N ALA A 40 16.38 0.44 -20.02
CA ALA A 40 15.95 1.77 -19.61
C ALA A 40 14.43 1.91 -19.46
N HIS A 41 13.65 1.24 -20.31
CA HIS A 41 12.18 1.26 -20.22
C HIS A 41 11.67 0.58 -18.93
N LEU A 42 12.20 -0.59 -18.56
CA LEU A 42 11.84 -1.27 -17.32
C LEU A 42 12.26 -0.45 -16.10
N ARG A 43 13.42 0.23 -16.17
CA ARG A 43 13.85 1.14 -15.10
C ARG A 43 12.87 2.30 -14.92
N GLY A 44 12.41 2.89 -16.02
CA GLY A 44 11.40 3.94 -16.01
C GLY A 44 10.08 3.46 -15.37
N PHE A 45 9.61 2.27 -15.74
CA PHE A 45 8.41 1.68 -15.12
C PHE A 45 8.60 1.40 -13.63
N GLY A 46 9.76 0.85 -13.24
CA GLY A 46 10.09 0.64 -11.84
C GLY A 46 10.11 1.96 -11.05
N ALA A 47 10.73 3.01 -11.60
CA ALA A 47 10.75 4.33 -10.97
C ALA A 47 9.33 4.93 -10.80
N ALA A 48 8.47 4.81 -11.82
CA ALA A 48 7.09 5.27 -11.75
C ALA A 48 6.29 4.55 -10.67
N ILE A 49 6.42 3.23 -10.58
CA ILE A 49 5.79 2.40 -9.53
C ILE A 49 6.29 2.80 -8.15
N LEU A 50 7.59 3.00 -7.98
CA LEU A 50 8.16 3.37 -6.68
C LEU A 50 7.69 4.76 -6.22
N VAL A 51 7.58 5.72 -7.14
CA VAL A 51 7.07 7.07 -6.82
C VAL A 51 5.58 7.02 -6.49
N GLN A 52 4.76 6.39 -7.33
CA GLN A 52 3.31 6.33 -7.12
C GLN A 52 2.94 5.49 -5.89
N GLY A 53 3.52 4.29 -5.76
CA GLY A 53 3.30 3.40 -4.61
C GLY A 53 3.89 3.96 -3.31
N GLY A 54 5.03 4.65 -3.39
CA GLY A 54 5.65 5.28 -2.22
C GLY A 54 4.78 6.42 -1.66
N PHE A 55 4.14 7.20 -2.53
CA PHE A 55 3.17 8.21 -2.12
C PHE A 55 1.97 7.60 -1.39
N LEU A 56 1.38 6.52 -1.93
CA LEU A 56 0.25 5.83 -1.30
C LEU A 56 0.63 5.25 0.06
N LEU A 57 1.78 4.58 0.17
CA LEU A 57 2.25 4.02 1.43
C LEU A 57 2.44 5.11 2.50
N LEU A 58 3.03 6.25 2.14
CA LEU A 58 3.19 7.39 3.06
C LEU A 58 1.85 7.98 3.47
N PHE A 59 0.91 8.10 2.53
CA PHE A 59 -0.44 8.60 2.79
C PHE A 59 -1.20 7.67 3.75
N ASP A 60 -1.15 6.36 3.52
CA ASP A 60 -1.81 5.35 4.36
C ASP A 60 -1.17 5.27 5.74
N LEU A 61 0.16 5.30 5.84
CA LEU A 61 0.87 5.32 7.13
C LEU A 61 0.55 6.58 7.94
N TYR A 62 0.49 7.74 7.28
CA TYR A 62 0.09 8.99 7.92
C TYR A 62 -1.33 8.92 8.49
N HIS A 63 -2.28 8.37 7.73
CA HIS A 63 -3.66 8.21 8.20
C HIS A 63 -3.76 7.18 9.32
N ALA A 64 -3.06 6.04 9.21
CA ALA A 64 -3.06 4.98 10.22
C ALA A 64 -2.44 5.41 11.56
N LEU A 65 -1.49 6.36 11.55
CA LEU A 65 -0.84 6.87 12.77
C LEU A 65 -1.56 8.06 13.41
N ARG A 66 -2.47 8.73 12.70
CA ARG A 66 -3.18 9.94 13.19
C ARG A 66 -4.67 9.75 13.45
N VAL A 67 -5.22 8.58 13.13
CA VAL A 67 -6.59 8.16 13.44
C VAL A 67 -6.58 7.23 14.65
#